data_AF-A0A521SXD4-F1
#
_entry.id   AF-A0A521SXD4-F1
#
_cell.length_a   1.000
_cell.length_b   1.000
_cell.length_c   1.000
_cell.angle_alpha   90.00
_cell.angle_beta   90.00
_cell.angle_gamma   90.00
#
_symmetry.space_group_name_H-M   'P 1'
#
loop_
_entity.id
_entity.type
_entity.pdbx_description
1 polymer ?
#
loop_
_entity_poly.entity_id
_entity_poly.type
_entity_poly.pdbx_seq_one_letter_code
_entity_poly.pdbx_strand_id
1 'polypeptide(L)'
;MNRKLAFLIVALGLAALACSELVVTNPSPQSATIRVSLPDGSVNAITLPSTQSASWVSFEGGPYTIEVLPYEEYVSVLRNLSDSIVQAIVDDRVTSSGDVLQAVRLMGEIRGRIEQLVSGGASCEGVLPYSEFELYGGPIDPAVETITVSLNYDTATNRWSCN
;
A
#
# COMPACT_ATOMS: atom_id res chain seq x y z
N MET A 1 -70.25 7.92 -2.29
CA MET A 1 -69.43 7.13 -1.34
C MET A 1 -68.15 6.73 -2.06
N ASN A 2 -67.07 7.50 -1.94
CA ASN A 2 -66.07 7.48 -0.85
C ASN A 2 -65.12 6.26 -0.90
N ARG A 3 -63.87 6.56 -1.30
CA ARG A 3 -62.55 6.10 -0.79
C ARG A 3 -61.64 5.68 -1.96
N LYS A 4 -60.76 6.57 -2.42
CA LYS A 4 -59.44 6.92 -1.85
C LYS A 4 -58.42 5.77 -1.94
N LEU A 5 -57.40 6.02 -2.77
CA LEU A 5 -55.97 5.72 -2.57
C LEU A 5 -55.55 4.26 -2.34
N ALA A 6 -54.72 3.76 -3.25
CA ALA A 6 -53.39 3.24 -2.89
C ALA A 6 -52.45 3.36 -4.11
N PHE A 7 -51.79 4.52 -4.20
CA PHE A 7 -50.56 4.68 -4.97
C PHE A 7 -49.52 3.71 -4.39
N LEU A 8 -49.08 2.72 -5.19
CA LEU A 8 -47.94 1.88 -4.83
C LEU A 8 -46.76 2.36 -5.67
N ILE A 9 -46.16 3.46 -5.21
CA ILE A 9 -44.85 3.92 -5.66
C ILE A 9 -43.86 2.93 -5.06
N VAL A 10 -43.39 1.98 -5.86
CA VAL A 10 -42.17 1.22 -5.56
C VAL A 10 -41.03 2.20 -5.72
N ALA A 11 -40.68 2.88 -4.63
CA ALA A 11 -39.42 3.58 -4.49
C ALA A 11 -38.30 2.53 -4.46
N LEU A 12 -37.89 2.07 -5.65
CA LEU A 12 -36.56 1.51 -5.87
C LEU A 12 -35.58 2.67 -5.71
N GLY A 13 -35.27 3.00 -4.46
CA GLY A 13 -34.09 3.78 -4.13
C GLY A 13 -32.87 2.91 -4.45
N LEU A 14 -32.48 2.86 -5.73
CA LEU A 14 -31.10 2.55 -6.06
C LEU A 14 -30.29 3.71 -5.49
N ALA A 15 -29.75 3.52 -4.28
CA ALA A 15 -28.56 4.25 -3.89
C ALA A 15 -27.46 3.79 -4.84
N ALA A 16 -27.32 4.50 -5.96
CA ALA A 16 -26.15 4.37 -6.79
C ALA A 16 -25.00 4.99 -5.97
N LEU A 17 -24.26 4.11 -5.29
CA LEU A 17 -23.04 4.52 -4.63
C LEU A 17 -22.05 4.84 -5.75
N ALA A 18 -21.62 6.10 -5.80
CA ALA A 18 -20.48 6.53 -6.60
C ALA A 18 -19.28 5.66 -6.20
N CYS A 19 -18.79 4.82 -7.10
CA CYS A 19 -17.64 3.94 -6.87
C CYS A 19 -16.51 4.38 -7.79
N SER A 20 -15.29 4.43 -7.25
CA SER A 20 -14.05 4.59 -8.01
C SER A 20 -13.14 3.41 -7.70
N GLU A 21 -12.43 2.89 -8.70
CA GLU A 21 -11.57 1.73 -8.54
C GLU A 21 -10.10 2.12 -8.68
N LEU A 22 -9.28 1.71 -7.72
CA LEU A 22 -7.83 1.73 -7.82
C LEU A 22 -7.34 0.33 -8.17
N VAL A 23 -6.58 0.20 -9.25
CA VAL A 23 -5.89 -1.04 -9.64
C VAL A 23 -4.40 -0.80 -9.47
N VAL A 24 -3.72 -1.68 -8.73
CA VAL A 24 -2.26 -1.69 -8.62
C VAL A 24 -1.72 -2.94 -9.28
N THR A 25 -0.84 -2.77 -10.25
CA THR A 25 -0.22 -3.86 -11.01
C THR A 25 1.27 -3.95 -10.69
N ASN A 26 1.76 -5.16 -10.48
CA ASN A 26 3.18 -5.45 -10.33
C ASN A 26 3.70 -6.19 -11.59
N PRO A 27 4.09 -5.48 -12.66
CA PRO A 27 4.75 -6.10 -13.81
C PRO A 27 6.16 -6.65 -13.49
N SER A 28 6.72 -6.32 -12.33
CA SER A 28 8.10 -6.67 -11.99
C SER A 28 8.23 -8.18 -11.72
N PRO A 29 9.41 -8.77 -11.99
CA PRO A 29 9.65 -10.20 -11.75
C PRO A 29 9.68 -10.55 -10.25
N GLN A 30 9.78 -9.55 -9.36
CA GLN A 30 9.81 -9.71 -7.91
C GLN A 30 8.45 -9.38 -7.29
N SER A 31 8.08 -10.06 -6.21
CA SER A 31 6.88 -9.73 -5.45
C SER A 31 7.06 -8.43 -4.67
N ALA A 32 6.02 -7.61 -4.61
CA ALA A 32 6.01 -6.36 -3.84
C ALA A 32 5.09 -6.53 -2.62
N THR A 33 5.52 -6.11 -1.44
CA THR A 33 4.56 -5.92 -0.33
C THR A 33 4.14 -4.47 -0.37
N ILE A 34 2.84 -4.20 -0.44
CA ILE A 34 2.31 -2.85 -0.56
C ILE A 34 1.33 -2.55 0.56
N ARG A 35 1.28 -1.27 0.95
CA ARG A 35 0.23 -0.70 1.78
C ARG A 35 -0.52 0.34 0.95
N VAL A 36 -1.84 0.22 0.88
CA VAL A 36 -2.72 1.13 0.16
C VAL A 36 -3.63 1.82 1.16
N SER A 37 -3.73 3.15 1.08
CA SER A 37 -4.70 3.95 1.83
C SER A 37 -5.65 4.63 0.86
N LEU A 38 -6.96 4.54 1.11
CA LEU A 38 -8.01 5.10 0.26
C LEU A 38 -8.71 6.29 0.94
N PRO A 39 -9.49 7.10 0.18
CA PRO A 39 -10.16 8.30 0.69
C PRO A 39 -11.13 8.03 1.84
N ASP A 40 -11.81 6.88 1.80
CA ASP A 40 -12.73 6.41 2.85
C ASP A 40 -12.02 6.03 4.17
N GLY A 41 -10.70 6.21 4.24
CA GLY A 41 -9.86 5.90 5.40
C GLY A 41 -9.48 4.43 5.52
N SER A 42 -9.87 3.57 4.57
CA SER A 42 -9.44 2.19 4.57
C SER A 42 -7.95 2.06 4.26
N VAL A 43 -7.28 1.18 5.01
CA VAL A 43 -5.86 0.87 4.84
C VAL A 43 -5.69 -0.63 4.72
N ASN A 44 -5.10 -1.08 3.61
CA ASN A 44 -4.90 -2.49 3.30
C ASN A 44 -3.42 -2.76 3.04
N ALA A 45 -2.89 -3.86 3.59
CA ALA A 45 -1.54 -4.32 3.29
C ALA A 45 -1.59 -5.72 2.67
N ILE A 46 -0.96 -5.88 1.51
CA ILE A 46 -0.93 -7.15 0.78
C ILE A 46 0.45 -7.40 0.18
N THR A 47 0.78 -8.67 -0.02
CA THR A 47 1.87 -9.06 -0.93
C THR A 47 1.27 -9.26 -2.31
N LEU A 48 1.69 -8.43 -3.26
CA LEU A 48 1.34 -8.50 -4.67
C LEU A 48 2.40 -9.33 -5.42
N PRO A 49 2.08 -10.56 -5.85
CA PRO A 49 3.04 -11.41 -6.55
C PRO A 49 3.51 -10.78 -7.86
N SER A 50 4.63 -11.29 -8.37
CA SER A 50 5.12 -10.99 -9.71
C SER A 50 4.04 -11.16 -10.77
N THR A 51 3.97 -10.21 -11.70
CA THR A 51 3.02 -10.10 -12.83
C THR A 51 1.53 -10.05 -12.49
N GLN A 52 1.17 -9.86 -11.20
CA GLN A 52 -0.22 -9.81 -10.76
C GLN A 52 -0.72 -8.37 -10.53
N SER A 53 -2.05 -8.24 -10.45
CA SER A 53 -2.73 -7.00 -10.07
C SER A 53 -3.66 -7.25 -8.90
N ALA A 54 -3.90 -6.21 -8.11
CA ALA A 54 -4.93 -6.14 -7.10
C ALA A 54 -5.77 -4.89 -7.31
N SER A 55 -7.04 -4.93 -6.92
CA SER A 55 -7.92 -3.77 -7.02
C SER A 55 -8.66 -3.48 -5.73
N TRP A 56 -8.99 -2.21 -5.54
CA TRP A 56 -9.74 -1.69 -4.43
C TRP A 56 -10.80 -0.74 -4.93
N VAL A 57 -12.02 -0.91 -4.46
CA VAL A 57 -13.12 0.00 -4.74
C VAL A 57 -13.27 0.93 -3.54
N SER A 58 -13.32 2.24 -3.80
CA SER A 58 -13.71 3.24 -2.80
C SER A 58 -15.04 3.88 -3.18
N PHE A 59 -15.85 4.14 -2.17
CA PHE A 59 -17.15 4.82 -2.31
C PHE A 59 -17.04 6.35 -2.22
N GLU A 60 -15.82 6.85 -2.03
CA GLU A 60 -15.50 8.25 -1.92
C GLU A 60 -14.39 8.58 -2.92
N GLY A 61 -14.54 9.68 -3.67
CA GLY A 61 -13.42 10.29 -4.36
C GLY A 61 -12.48 10.95 -3.34
N GLY A 62 -11.24 11.22 -3.75
CA GLY A 62 -10.26 11.89 -2.90
C GLY A 62 -8.86 11.26 -2.95
N PRO A 63 -7.98 11.65 -2.02
CA PRO A 63 -6.58 11.23 -2.06
C PRO A 63 -6.39 9.75 -1.74
N TYR A 64 -5.54 9.07 -2.50
CA TYR A 64 -5.05 7.73 -2.17
C TYR A 64 -3.53 7.75 -2.04
N THR A 65 -2.99 6.80 -1.28
CA THR A 65 -1.55 6.55 -1.19
C THR A 65 -1.23 5.06 -1.38
N ILE A 66 -0.09 4.78 -2.00
CA ILE A 66 0.48 3.44 -2.16
C ILE A 66 1.92 3.50 -1.67
N GLU A 67 2.26 2.66 -0.71
CA GLU A 67 3.61 2.50 -0.18
C GLU A 67 4.11 1.10 -0.49
N VAL A 68 5.24 0.96 -1.16
CA VAL A 68 5.92 -0.33 -1.32
C VAL A 68 6.81 -0.55 -0.10
N LEU A 69 6.39 -1.51 0.72
CA LEU A 69 7.09 -1.92 1.93
C LEU A 69 8.33 -2.76 1.56
N PRO A 70 9.41 -2.63 2.34
CA PRO A 70 10.63 -3.37 2.08
C PRO A 70 10.41 -4.90 2.18
N TYR A 71 11.05 -5.63 1.25
CA TYR A 71 10.84 -7.06 0.98
C TYR A 71 11.20 -7.98 2.15
N GLU A 72 10.84 -9.27 2.08
CA GLU A 72 11.12 -10.27 3.13
C GLU A 72 12.62 -10.36 3.51
N GLU A 73 13.51 -10.08 2.55
CA GLU A 73 14.95 -9.95 2.78
C GLU A 73 15.32 -8.83 3.76
N TYR A 74 14.58 -7.71 3.78
CA TYR A 74 14.75 -6.66 4.79
C TYR A 74 14.41 -7.17 6.20
N VAL A 75 13.30 -7.91 6.33
CA VAL A 75 12.91 -8.52 7.60
C VAL A 75 13.94 -9.56 8.04
N SER A 76 14.49 -10.33 7.10
CA SER A 76 15.55 -11.32 7.34
C SER A 76 16.85 -10.66 7.79
N VAL A 77 17.28 -9.58 7.11
CA VAL A 77 18.48 -8.82 7.51
C VAL A 77 18.32 -8.22 8.91
N LEU A 78 17.15 -7.65 9.22
CA LEU A 78 16.87 -7.11 10.56
C LEU A 78 16.81 -8.20 11.65
N ARG A 79 16.32 -9.40 11.32
CA ARG A 79 16.33 -10.56 12.24
C ARG A 79 17.75 -11.07 12.47
N ASN A 80 18.51 -11.32 11.41
CA ASN A 80 19.91 -11.74 11.51
C ASN A 80 20.76 -10.70 12.28
N LEU A 81 20.43 -9.41 12.11
CA LEU A 81 21.00 -8.31 12.87
C LEU A 81 20.68 -8.43 14.37
N SER A 82 19.40 -8.58 14.71
CA SER A 82 18.95 -8.77 16.08
C SER A 82 19.66 -9.97 16.72
N ASP A 83 19.74 -11.08 16.00
CA ASP A 83 20.37 -12.31 16.48
C ASP A 83 21.88 -12.15 16.66
N SER A 84 22.57 -11.43 15.76
CA SER A 84 24.01 -11.14 15.89
C SER A 84 24.32 -10.22 17.07
N ILE A 85 23.47 -9.22 17.32
CA ILE A 85 23.61 -8.32 18.49
C ILE A 85 23.36 -9.10 19.78
N VAL A 86 22.29 -9.90 19.82
CA VAL A 86 21.98 -10.72 21.00
C VAL A 86 23.08 -11.73 21.26
N GLN A 87 23.63 -12.39 20.23
CA GLN A 87 24.78 -13.28 20.38
C GLN A 87 26.01 -12.54 20.90
N ALA A 88 26.37 -11.39 20.33
CA ALA A 88 27.51 -10.61 20.81
C ALA A 88 27.35 -10.18 22.29
N ILE A 89 26.13 -9.90 22.75
CA ILE A 89 25.85 -9.53 24.15
C ILE A 89 25.79 -10.75 25.08
N VAL A 90 25.38 -11.92 24.58
CA VAL A 90 25.18 -13.14 25.39
C VAL A 90 26.44 -13.98 25.48
N ASP A 91 27.18 -14.16 24.38
CA ASP A 91 28.49 -14.83 24.38
C ASP A 91 29.50 -14.01 25.19
N ASP A 92 29.37 -12.68 25.12
CA ASP A 92 30.21 -11.75 25.84
C ASP A 92 29.48 -11.23 27.07
N ARG A 93 29.61 -11.93 28.20
CA ARG A 93 29.43 -11.31 29.52
C ARG A 93 30.37 -10.11 29.60
N VAL A 94 29.90 -8.94 29.17
CA VAL A 94 30.65 -7.71 28.88
C VAL A 94 31.71 -7.44 29.94
N THR A 95 33.00 -7.60 29.58
CA THR A 95 34.13 -7.31 30.46
C THR A 95 35.16 -6.33 29.87
N SER A 96 35.05 -5.92 28.59
CA SER A 96 36.04 -5.04 27.97
C SER A 96 35.42 -3.92 27.10
N SER A 97 36.02 -2.73 27.16
CA SER A 97 35.59 -1.53 26.43
C SER A 97 35.80 -1.63 24.90
N GLY A 98 36.59 -2.59 24.42
CA GLY A 98 36.87 -2.80 23.00
C GLY A 98 35.68 -3.40 22.24
N ASP A 99 34.96 -4.32 22.88
CA ASP A 99 33.86 -5.08 22.29
C ASP A 99 32.61 -4.19 22.13
N VAL A 100 32.41 -3.26 23.06
CA VAL A 100 31.40 -2.18 22.94
C VAL A 100 31.68 -1.28 21.73
N LEU A 101 32.95 -0.96 21.45
CA LEU A 101 33.33 -0.13 20.31
C LEU A 101 33.08 -0.86 18.98
N GLN A 102 33.28 -2.18 18.95
CA GLN A 102 33.02 -3.01 17.78
C GLN A 102 31.51 -3.16 17.51
N ALA A 103 30.71 -3.35 18.57
CA ALA A 103 29.25 -3.33 18.47
C ALA A 103 28.74 -1.97 17.93
N VAL A 104 29.31 -0.84 18.39
CA VAL A 104 28.94 0.50 17.90
C VAL A 104 29.32 0.71 16.43
N ARG A 105 30.46 0.19 15.95
CA ARG A 105 30.81 0.25 14.51
C ARG A 105 29.84 -0.55 13.65
N LEU A 106 29.52 -1.77 14.08
CA LEU A 106 28.51 -2.60 13.43
C LEU A 106 27.18 -1.84 13.33
N MET A 107 26.72 -1.21 14.42
CA MET A 107 25.51 -0.39 14.42
C MET A 107 25.57 0.76 13.38
N GLY A 108 26.73 1.38 13.17
CA GLY A 108 26.91 2.43 12.16
C GLY A 108 26.78 1.92 10.72
N GLU A 109 27.43 0.81 10.38
CA GLU A 109 27.32 0.20 9.04
C GLU A 109 25.91 -0.32 8.75
N ILE A 110 25.27 -0.88 9.78
CA ILE A 110 23.91 -1.39 9.72
C ILE A 110 22.91 -0.26 9.48
N ARG A 111 23.04 0.85 10.21
CA ARG A 111 22.21 2.04 10.00
C ARG A 111 22.34 2.57 8.58
N GLY A 112 23.55 2.63 8.03
CA GLY A 112 23.77 3.05 6.65
C GLY A 112 23.09 2.15 5.61
N ARG A 113 23.11 0.82 5.82
CA ARG A 113 22.41 -0.13 4.93
C ARG A 113 20.88 -0.06 5.08
N ILE A 114 20.38 0.16 6.29
CA ILE A 114 18.95 0.37 6.54
C ILE A 114 18.48 1.66 5.85
N GLU A 115 19.20 2.78 5.98
CA GLU A 115 18.85 4.05 5.34
C GLU A 115 18.87 3.94 3.80
N GLN A 116 19.82 3.18 3.22
CA GLN A 116 19.84 2.90 1.79
C GLN A 116 18.64 2.07 1.31
N LEU A 117 18.20 1.08 2.09
CA LEU A 117 17.06 0.22 1.74
C LEU A 117 15.69 0.89 1.99
N VAL A 118 15.57 1.72 3.03
CA VAL A 118 14.38 2.54 3.28
C VAL A 118 14.19 3.59 2.19
N SER A 119 15.29 4.11 1.60
CA SER A 119 15.24 4.93 0.38
C SER A 119 14.87 4.16 -0.90
N GLY A 120 14.69 2.83 -0.81
CA GLY A 120 14.36 1.95 -1.94
C GLY A 120 12.88 1.53 -2.02
N GLY A 121 12.04 1.91 -1.05
CA GLY A 121 10.59 1.81 -1.17
C GLY A 121 10.04 2.93 -2.06
N ALA A 122 9.00 2.63 -2.85
CA ALA A 122 8.27 3.65 -3.59
C ALA A 122 7.08 4.14 -2.76
N SER A 123 6.79 5.44 -2.84
CA SER A 123 5.51 5.99 -2.40
C SER A 123 4.88 6.75 -3.56
N CYS A 124 3.60 6.50 -3.78
CA CYS A 124 2.80 7.08 -4.85
C CYS A 124 1.56 7.67 -4.21
N GLU A 125 1.18 8.84 -4.67
CA GLU A 125 -0.07 9.48 -4.29
C GLU A 125 -0.82 9.91 -5.54
N GLY A 126 -2.13 9.96 -5.42
CA GLY A 126 -3.00 10.45 -6.48
C GLY A 126 -4.38 10.76 -5.92
N VAL A 127 -5.30 11.06 -6.83
CA VAL A 127 -6.68 11.39 -6.48
C VAL A 127 -7.59 10.45 -7.24
N LEU A 128 -8.39 9.69 -6.49
CA LEU A 128 -9.52 8.98 -7.07
C LEU A 128 -10.58 9.98 -7.49
N PRO A 129 -11.11 9.86 -8.71
CA PRO A 129 -12.16 10.76 -9.17
C PRO A 129 -13.41 10.61 -8.30
N TYR A 130 -14.17 11.70 -8.19
CA TYR A 130 -15.54 11.61 -7.74
C TYR A 130 -16.39 11.25 -8.95
N SER A 131 -17.03 10.09 -8.95
CA SER A 131 -18.13 9.85 -9.88
C SER A 131 -19.31 10.70 -9.42
N GLU A 132 -19.46 11.89 -9.99
CA GLU A 132 -20.66 12.70 -9.83
C GLU A 132 -21.81 11.93 -10.50
N PHE A 133 -22.61 11.26 -9.67
CA PHE A 133 -23.88 10.76 -10.15
C PHE A 133 -24.76 11.98 -10.42
N GLU A 134 -24.88 12.39 -11.69
CA GLU A 134 -25.78 13.47 -12.07
C GLU A 134 -27.20 13.08 -11.63
N LEU A 135 -27.65 13.67 -10.52
CA LEU A 135 -29.02 13.61 -10.00
C LEU A 135 -30.07 14.18 -10.98
N TYR A 136 -29.66 14.56 -12.20
CA TYR A 136 -30.47 15.20 -13.24
C TYR A 136 -30.88 14.23 -14.36
N GLY A 137 -31.31 13.02 -14.02
CA GLY A 137 -32.07 12.16 -14.95
C GLY A 137 -31.38 11.82 -16.28
N GLY A 138 -30.06 12.03 -16.37
CA GLY A 138 -29.22 11.58 -17.47
C GLY A 138 -29.08 10.05 -17.42
N PRO A 139 -28.68 9.42 -18.54
CA PRO A 139 -28.32 8.01 -18.51
C PRO A 139 -27.20 7.82 -17.48
N ILE A 140 -27.45 6.93 -16.52
CA ILE A 140 -26.43 6.46 -15.58
C ILE A 140 -25.32 5.86 -16.44
N ASP A 141 -24.15 6.49 -16.46
CA ASP A 141 -22.95 5.84 -16.97
C ASP A 141 -22.47 4.87 -15.88
N PRO A 142 -22.58 3.54 -16.07
CA PRO A 142 -22.15 2.57 -15.07
C PRO A 142 -20.61 2.39 -15.06
N ALA A 143 -19.87 3.16 -15.86
CA ALA A 143 -18.42 3.08 -15.90
C ALA A 143 -17.85 3.58 -14.56
N VAL A 144 -17.48 2.63 -13.70
CA VAL A 144 -16.59 2.89 -12.56
C VAL A 144 -15.30 3.45 -13.13
N GLU A 145 -14.95 4.68 -12.78
CA GLU A 145 -13.68 5.24 -13.21
C GLU A 145 -12.54 4.48 -12.52
N THR A 146 -11.66 3.90 -13.33
CA THR A 146 -10.54 3.08 -12.88
C THR A 146 -9.24 3.85 -13.01
N ILE A 147 -8.54 4.04 -11.90
CA ILE A 147 -7.16 4.50 -11.86
C ILE A 147 -6.25 3.27 -11.79
N THR A 148 -5.24 3.21 -12.65
CA THR A 148 -4.23 2.14 -12.63
C THR A 148 -2.87 2.71 -12.24
N VAL A 149 -2.23 2.08 -11.27
CA VAL A 149 -0.85 2.37 -10.85
C VAL A 149 0.01 1.14 -11.10
N SER A 150 1.15 1.32 -11.74
CA SER A 150 2.09 0.26 -12.07
C SER A 150 3.35 0.36 -11.21
N LEU A 151 3.71 -0.72 -10.52
CA LEU A 151 4.93 -0.82 -9.71
C LEU A 151 6.11 -1.31 -10.56
N ASN A 152 7.25 -0.66 -10.47
CA ASN A 152 8.44 -1.05 -11.20
C ASN A 152 9.65 -1.18 -10.27
N TYR A 153 10.30 -2.35 -10.29
CA TYR A 153 11.55 -2.61 -9.60
C TYR A 153 12.74 -2.51 -10.56
N ASP A 154 13.60 -1.53 -10.32
CA ASP A 154 14.87 -1.40 -11.02
C ASP A 154 15.94 -2.25 -10.33
N THR A 155 16.37 -3.32 -10.98
CA THR A 155 17.40 -4.25 -10.48
C THR A 155 18.81 -3.66 -10.49
N ALA A 156 19.07 -2.63 -11.30
CA ALA A 156 20.38 -1.98 -11.34
C ALA A 156 20.59 -1.08 -10.11
N THR A 157 19.51 -0.44 -9.63
CA THR A 157 19.55 0.45 -8.46
C THR A 157 18.95 -0.17 -7.20
N ASN A 158 18.33 -1.34 -7.30
CA ASN A 158 17.55 -2.01 -6.25
C ASN A 158 16.48 -1.09 -5.64
N ARG A 159 15.68 -0.45 -6.51
CA ARG A 159 14.67 0.53 -6.11
C ARG A 159 13.32 0.23 -6.72
N TRP A 160 12.29 0.35 -5.90
CA TRP A 160 10.91 0.43 -6.37
C TRP A 160 10.60 1.84 -6.84
N SER A 161 9.72 1.91 -7.84
CA SER A 161 9.09 3.11 -8.36
C SER A 161 7.64 2.79 -8.71
N CYS A 162 6.82 3.82 -8.92
CA CYS A 162 5.45 3.66 -9.36
C CYS A 162 5.03 4.77 -10.30
N ASN A 163 4.16 4.42 -11.25
CA ASN A 163 3.65 5.32 -12.29
C ASN A 163 2.15 5.11 -12.51
#